data_AF-A0A3M1BPD0-F1
#
_entry.id   AF-A0A3M1BPD0-F1
#
_cell.length_a   1.000
_cell.length_b   1.000
_cell.length_c   1.000
_cell.angle_alpha   90.00
_cell.angle_beta   90.00
_cell.angle_gamma   90.00
#
_symmetry.space_group_name_H-M   'P 1'
#
loop_
_entity.id
_entity.type
_entity.pdbx_description
1 polymer ?
#
loop_
_entity_poly.entity_id
_entity_poly.type
_entity_poly.pdbx_seq_one_letter_code
_entity_poly.pdbx_strand_id
1 'polypeptide(L)'
;MADLTKAGLDRGDLQKELEHTLLSAKMLYRTYSVSIDDLTEEEMKADFEEYSDQLSRVVIPLVKRAEASRDSKLVSMAYELRYTYEKLLELIQQRLNTS
;
A
#
# COMPACT_ATOMS: atom_id res chain seq x y z
N MET A 1 -30.75 10.80 16.99
CA MET A 1 -30.21 11.90 16.16
C MET A 1 -28.75 11.52 15.89
N ALA A 2 -28.42 11.09 14.67
CA ALA A 2 -27.09 10.57 14.36
C ALA A 2 -26.09 11.72 14.25
N ASP A 3 -24.97 11.62 14.97
CA ASP A 3 -23.85 12.57 14.95
C ASP A 3 -23.23 12.65 13.54
N LEU A 4 -23.72 13.58 12.72
CA LEU A 4 -23.16 13.89 11.39
C LEU A 4 -21.73 14.45 11.47
N THR A 5 -21.31 14.91 12.65
CA THR A 5 -19.97 15.44 12.93
C THR A 5 -18.88 14.36 12.95
N LYS A 6 -19.18 13.13 13.39
CA LYS A 6 -18.20 12.02 13.43
C LYS A 6 -17.85 11.49 12.05
N ALA A 7 -18.84 11.41 11.15
CA ALA A 7 -18.63 10.93 9.79
C ALA A 7 -17.70 11.83 8.95
N GLY A 8 -17.64 13.13 9.25
CA GLY A 8 -16.69 14.06 8.62
C GLY A 8 -15.26 13.92 9.16
N LEU A 9 -15.13 13.62 10.46
CA LEU A 9 -13.84 13.41 11.12
C LEU A 9 -13.17 12.12 10.64
N ASP A 10 -13.93 11.02 10.59
CA ASP A 10 -13.46 9.71 10.13
C ASP A 10 -12.95 9.73 8.67
N ARG A 11 -13.55 10.59 7.83
CA ARG A 11 -13.10 10.80 6.44
C ARG A 11 -11.80 11.58 6.37
N GLY A 12 -11.66 12.62 7.18
CA GLY A 12 -10.43 13.41 7.25
C GLY A 12 -9.24 12.58 7.75
N ASP A 13 -9.48 11.73 8.73
CA ASP A 13 -8.47 10.82 9.28
C ASP A 13 -8.09 9.74 8.25
N LEU A 14 -9.07 9.15 7.56
CA LEU A 14 -8.81 8.20 6.48
C LEU A 14 -8.03 8.82 5.31
N GLN A 15 -8.32 10.07 4.93
CA GLN A 15 -7.58 10.75 3.88
C GLN A 15 -6.10 10.90 4.26
N LYS A 16 -5.81 11.39 5.47
CA LYS A 16 -4.42 11.56 5.93
C LYS A 16 -3.68 10.22 6.04
N GLU A 17 -4.36 9.19 6.54
CA GLU A 17 -3.83 7.83 6.60
C GLU A 17 -3.44 7.35 5.20
N LEU A 18 -4.35 7.47 4.22
CA LEU A 18 -4.07 7.10 2.82
C LEU A 18 -2.95 7.93 2.20
N GLU A 19 -2.90 9.25 2.43
CA GLU A 19 -1.84 10.13 1.92
C GLU A 19 -0.46 9.71 2.44
N HIS A 20 -0.34 9.47 3.75
CA HIS A 20 0.90 9.05 4.37
C HIS A 20 1.34 7.66 3.90
N THR A 21 0.42 6.69 3.88
CA THR A 21 0.76 5.32 3.47
C THR A 21 1.12 5.28 1.98
N LEU A 22 0.41 6.02 1.12
CA LEU A 22 0.73 6.10 -0.30
C LEU A 22 2.10 6.74 -0.55
N LEU A 23 2.44 7.81 0.16
CA LEU A 23 3.77 8.42 0.07
C LEU A 23 4.87 7.43 0.47
N SER A 24 4.67 6.72 1.58
CA SER A 24 5.60 5.70 2.06
C SER A 24 5.77 4.57 1.02
N ALA A 25 4.67 4.05 0.49
CA ALA A 25 4.68 2.98 -0.52
C ALA A 25 5.42 3.39 -1.81
N LYS A 26 5.23 4.64 -2.27
CA LYS A 26 5.95 5.17 -3.43
C LYS A 26 7.45 5.29 -3.18
N MET A 27 7.83 5.74 -1.99
CA MET A 27 9.24 5.82 -1.60
C MET A 27 9.86 4.43 -1.51
N LEU A 28 9.16 3.48 -0.89
CA LEU A 28 9.57 2.09 -0.80
C LEU A 28 9.82 1.49 -2.18
N TYR A 29 8.82 1.56 -3.07
CA TYR A 29 8.93 1.06 -4.44
C TYR A 29 10.10 1.68 -5.21
N ARG A 30 10.31 2.98 -5.05
CA ARG A 30 11.43 3.69 -5.69
C ARG A 30 12.77 3.22 -5.16
N THR A 31 12.93 3.08 -3.85
CA THR A 31 14.16 2.58 -3.24
C THR A 31 14.46 1.17 -3.74
N TYR A 32 13.45 0.30 -3.71
CA TYR A 32 13.57 -1.07 -4.18
C TYR A 32 13.97 -1.14 -5.66
N SER A 33 13.35 -0.33 -6.51
CA SER A 33 13.68 -0.27 -7.94
C SER A 33 15.13 0.13 -8.22
N VAL A 34 15.79 0.83 -7.28
CA VAL A 34 17.19 1.25 -7.41
C VAL A 34 18.16 0.24 -6.80
N SER A 35 17.80 -0.41 -5.69
CA SER A 35 18.72 -1.25 -4.91
C SER A 35 18.47 -2.75 -5.02
N ILE A 36 17.45 -3.20 -5.77
CA ILE A 36 17.09 -4.63 -5.82
C ILE A 36 18.23 -5.53 -6.33
N ASP A 37 19.11 -5.00 -7.18
CA ASP A 37 20.27 -5.71 -7.71
C ASP A 37 21.35 -5.98 -6.64
N ASP A 38 21.32 -5.23 -5.54
CA ASP A 38 22.27 -5.36 -4.43
C ASP A 38 21.76 -6.30 -3.32
N LEU A 39 20.51 -6.76 -3.41
CA LEU A 39 19.88 -7.63 -2.42
C LEU A 39 20.19 -9.10 -2.69
N THR A 40 20.40 -9.85 -1.61
CA THR A 40 20.50 -11.31 -1.68
C THR A 40 19.13 -11.95 -1.89
N GLU A 41 19.12 -13.21 -2.35
CA GLU A 41 17.89 -13.99 -2.51
C GLU A 41 17.13 -14.16 -1.18
N GLU A 42 17.85 -14.36 -0.07
CA GLU A 42 17.25 -14.50 1.26
C GLU A 42 16.57 -13.19 1.71
N GLU A 43 17.22 -12.04 1.52
CA GLU A 43 16.64 -10.72 1.80
C GLU A 43 15.39 -10.46 0.94
N MET A 44 15.47 -10.74 -0.36
CA MET A 44 14.33 -10.58 -1.26
C MET A 44 13.15 -11.48 -0.89
N LYS A 45 13.39 -12.72 -0.45
CA LYS A 45 12.33 -13.63 0.02
C LYS A 45 11.67 -13.10 1.29
N ALA A 46 12.47 -12.67 2.28
CA ALA A 46 11.95 -12.10 3.52
C ALA A 46 11.10 -10.85 3.25
N ASP A 47 11.59 -9.96 2.39
CA ASP A 47 10.87 -8.73 2.03
C ASP A 47 9.61 -9.02 1.21
N PHE A 48 9.64 -10.02 0.32
CA PHE A 48 8.44 -10.46 -0.40
C PHE A 48 7.34 -10.94 0.56
N GLU A 49 7.70 -11.74 1.57
CA GLU A 49 6.77 -12.20 2.60
C GLU A 49 6.23 -11.04 3.43
N GLU A 50 7.10 -10.13 3.87
CA GLU A 50 6.72 -8.97 4.67
C GLU A 50 5.74 -8.06 3.90
N TYR A 51 6.07 -7.68 2.67
CA TYR A 51 5.22 -6.77 1.90
C TYR A 51 3.93 -7.43 1.44
N SER A 52 3.92 -8.75 1.25
CA SER A 52 2.70 -9.53 1.01
C SER A 52 1.78 -9.49 2.24
N ASP A 53 2.35 -9.64 3.45
CA ASP A 53 1.60 -9.54 4.70
C ASP A 53 1.06 -8.11 4.89
N GLN A 54 1.87 -7.08 4.66
CA GLN A 54 1.45 -5.67 4.71
C GLN A 54 0.32 -5.36 3.72
N LEU A 55 0.41 -5.87 2.48
CA LEU A 55 -0.66 -5.71 1.48
C LEU A 55 -1.97 -6.29 2.02
N SER A 56 -1.94 -7.50 2.56
CA SER A 56 -3.14 -8.19 3.05
C SER A 56 -3.73 -7.59 4.33
N ARG A 57 -2.88 -7.18 5.29
CA ARG A 57 -3.29 -6.76 6.64
C ARG A 57 -3.49 -5.26 6.80
N VAL A 58 -2.86 -4.45 5.96
CA VAL A 58 -2.90 -2.98 6.08
C VAL A 58 -3.58 -2.39 4.86
N VAL A 59 -3.07 -2.67 3.67
CA VAL A 59 -3.51 -1.99 2.45
C VAL A 59 -4.93 -2.41 2.05
N ILE A 60 -5.24 -3.71 2.04
CA ILE A 60 -6.57 -4.19 1.67
C ILE A 60 -7.67 -3.68 2.64
N PRO A 61 -7.48 -3.66 3.97
CA PRO A 61 -8.41 -3.00 4.88
C PRO A 61 -8.60 -1.51 4.60
N LEU A 62 -7.54 -0.78 4.23
CA LEU A 62 -7.65 0.63 3.84
C LEU A 62 -8.47 0.82 2.57
N VAL A 63 -8.28 -0.04 1.56
CA VAL A 63 -9.11 -0.04 0.34
C VAL A 63 -10.58 -0.25 0.69
N LYS A 64 -10.90 -1.25 1.52
CA LYS A 64 -12.28 -1.53 1.93
C LYS A 64 -12.91 -0.35 2.69
N ARG A 65 -12.14 0.29 3.58
CA ARG A 65 -12.59 1.50 4.30
C ARG A 65 -12.85 2.67 3.32
N ALA A 66 -11.98 2.86 2.34
CA ALA A 66 -12.15 3.87 1.30
C ALA A 66 -13.39 3.60 0.44
N GLU A 67 -13.61 2.36 0.01
CA GLU A 67 -14.81 1.94 -0.73
C GLU A 67 -16.10 2.20 0.06
N ALA A 68 -16.10 1.86 1.35
CA ALA A 68 -17.23 2.10 2.24
C ALA A 68 -17.56 3.59 2.41
N SER A 69 -16.56 4.48 2.28
CA SER A 69 -16.77 5.93 2.36
C SER A 69 -17.58 6.50 1.19
N ARG A 70 -17.60 5.78 0.04
CA ARG A 70 -18.15 6.22 -1.25
C ARG A 70 -17.56 7.52 -1.80
N ASP A 71 -16.40 7.93 -1.28
CA ASP A 71 -15.65 9.07 -1.79
C ASP A 71 -14.70 8.61 -2.91
N SER A 72 -14.99 9.01 -4.14
CA SER A 72 -14.20 8.64 -5.32
C SER A 72 -12.71 9.00 -5.21
N LYS A 73 -12.37 10.10 -4.51
CA LYS A 73 -10.97 10.51 -4.33
C LYS A 73 -10.24 9.54 -3.40
N LEU A 74 -10.85 9.20 -2.26
CA LEU A 74 -10.28 8.25 -1.31
C LEU A 74 -10.15 6.84 -1.92
N VAL A 75 -11.17 6.42 -2.68
CA VAL A 75 -11.14 5.15 -3.41
C VAL A 75 -9.98 5.13 -4.40
N SER A 76 -9.84 6.17 -5.23
CA SER A 76 -8.73 6.26 -6.19
C SER A 76 -7.36 6.18 -5.52
N MET A 77 -7.17 6.89 -4.40
CA MET A 77 -5.91 6.85 -3.65
C MET A 77 -5.62 5.48 -3.06
N ALA A 78 -6.63 4.81 -2.50
CA ALA A 78 -6.46 3.49 -1.92
C ALA A 78 -6.12 2.43 -2.99
N TYR A 79 -6.73 2.53 -4.17
CA TYR A 79 -6.38 1.67 -5.30
C TYR A 79 -4.97 1.95 -5.84
N GLU A 80 -4.54 3.21 -5.88
CA GLU A 80 -3.16 3.56 -6.25
C GLU A 80 -2.15 2.98 -5.24
N LEU A 81 -2.47 3.03 -3.94
CA LEU A 81 -1.66 2.41 -2.90
C LEU A 81 -1.54 0.89 -3.10
N ARG A 82 -2.68 0.22 -3.30
CA ARG A 82 -2.72 -1.22 -3.60
C ARG A 82 -1.86 -1.57 -4.80
N TYR A 83 -2.05 -0.86 -5.89
CA TYR A 83 -1.31 -1.10 -7.13
C TYR A 83 0.20 -0.89 -6.96
N THR A 84 0.61 0.06 -6.12
CA THR A 84 2.03 0.28 -5.80
C THR A 84 2.64 -0.92 -5.07
N TYR A 85 1.93 -1.52 -4.11
CA TYR A 85 2.37 -2.75 -3.44
C TYR A 85 2.39 -3.95 -4.39
N GLU A 86 1.37 -4.12 -5.23
CA GLU A 86 1.33 -5.19 -6.22
C GLU A 86 2.53 -5.11 -7.18
N LYS A 87 2.89 -3.90 -7.63
CA LYS A 87 4.10 -3.68 -8.44
C LYS A 87 5.40 -3.98 -7.72
N LEU A 88 5.50 -3.64 -6.44
CA LEU A 88 6.68 -3.95 -5.63
C LEU A 88 6.86 -5.46 -5.52
N LEU A 89 5.80 -6.19 -5.19
CA LEU A 89 5.83 -7.65 -5.10
C LEU A 89 6.15 -8.30 -6.44
N GLU A 90 5.58 -7.80 -7.54
CA GLU A 90 5.90 -8.28 -8.88
C GLU A 90 7.38 -8.07 -9.22
N LEU A 91 7.94 -6.89 -8.91
CA LEU A 91 9.35 -6.59 -9.13
C LEU A 91 10.25 -7.56 -8.36
N ILE A 92 9.95 -7.82 -7.08
CA ILE A 92 10.71 -8.76 -6.25
C ILE A 92 10.60 -10.18 -6.80
N GLN A 93 9.39 -10.62 -7.13
CA GLN A 93 9.14 -11.96 -7.67
C GLN A 93 9.85 -12.19 -9.01
N GLN A 94 9.86 -11.19 -9.90
CA GLN A 94 10.56 -11.27 -11.17
C GLN A 94 12.07 -11.47 -10.97
N ARG A 95 12.67 -10.79 -9.99
CA ARG A 95 14.08 -10.98 -9.65
C ARG A 95 14.36 -12.35 -9.05
N LEU A 96 13.55 -12.79 -8.10
CA LEU A 96 13.66 -14.14 -7.51
C LEU A 96 13.55 -15.28 -8.54
N ASN A 97 12.80 -15.08 -9.63
CA ASN A 97 12.65 -16.07 -10.68
C ASN A 97 13.74 -16.01 -11.76
N THR A 98 14.56 -14.95 -11.78
CA THR A 98 15.62 -14.73 -12.78
C THR A 98 17.02 -15.00 -12.22
N SER A 99 17.19 -14.92 -10.89
CA SER A 99 18.39 -15.34 -10.16
C SER A 99 18.49 -16.85 -10.03
#